data_AF-A0A0Q8VBR0-F1
#
_entry.id   AF-A0A0Q8VBR0-F1
#
_cell.length_a   1.000
_cell.length_b   1.000
_cell.length_c   1.000
_cell.angle_alpha   90.00
_cell.angle_beta   90.00
_cell.angle_gamma   90.00
#
_symmetry.space_group_name_H-M   'P 1'
#
loop_
_entity.id
_entity.type
_entity.pdbx_description
1 polymer ?
#
loop_
_entity_poly.entity_id
_entity_poly.type
_entity_poly.pdbx_seq_one_letter_code
_entity_poly.pdbx_strand_id
1 'polypeptide(L)'
;MSFEDDLKAEFEAERPTEDVTVSLNGKPYTFRFTQMDPTDWGNACDQAPPRPKVRTDNYFGYNMRELTHIAAPLSGKRVDGRDVITLSEDQWRSLLKALPGGQMQLVTDAIFRLNQIAPLEAVEAAKKAFTDASQPS
;
A
#
# COMPACT_ATOMS: atom_id res chain seq x y z
N MET A 1 -19.55 -13.95 -17.74
CA MET A 1 -18.63 -12.83 -18.03
C MET A 1 -17.60 -13.33 -19.01
N SER A 2 -17.22 -12.54 -20.02
CA SER A 2 -16.01 -12.83 -20.79
C SER A 2 -14.78 -12.31 -20.04
N PHE A 3 -13.60 -12.78 -20.44
CA PHE A 3 -12.33 -12.27 -19.91
C PHE A 3 -12.16 -10.77 -20.16
N GLU A 4 -12.62 -10.28 -21.32
CA GLU A 4 -12.58 -8.87 -21.68
C GLU A 4 -13.49 -8.02 -20.79
N ASP A 5 -14.67 -8.55 -20.40
CA ASP A 5 -15.56 -7.91 -19.44
C ASP A 5 -14.88 -7.82 -18.06
N ASP A 6 -14.22 -8.89 -17.62
CA ASP A 6 -13.51 -8.95 -16.34
C ASP A 6 -12.31 -7.99 -16.30
N LEU A 7 -11.52 -7.90 -17.39
CA LEU A 7 -10.43 -6.93 -17.50
C LEU A 7 -10.92 -5.50 -17.41
N LYS A 8 -12.00 -5.18 -18.12
CA LYS A 8 -12.58 -3.84 -18.09
C LYS A 8 -13.09 -3.52 -16.68
N ALA A 9 -13.78 -4.45 -16.04
CA ALA A 9 -14.26 -4.28 -14.67
C ALA A 9 -13.11 -4.01 -13.69
N GLU A 10 -11.98 -4.70 -13.83
CA GLU A 10 -10.80 -4.49 -12.99
C GLU A 10 -10.20 -3.08 -13.16
N PHE A 11 -10.13 -2.57 -14.40
CA PHE A 11 -9.63 -1.21 -14.66
C PHE A 11 -10.56 -0.11 -14.11
N GLU A 12 -11.86 -0.38 -14.03
CA GLU A 12 -12.87 0.57 -13.55
C GLU A 12 -13.11 0.47 -12.03
N ALA A 13 -12.61 -0.59 -11.38
CA ALA A 13 -12.81 -0.83 -9.96
C ALA A 13 -12.12 0.23 -9.09
N GLU A 14 -12.82 0.69 -8.06
CA GLU A 14 -12.21 1.55 -7.04
C GLU A 14 -11.17 0.75 -6.25
N ARG A 15 -9.95 1.28 -6.21
CA ARG A 15 -8.85 0.62 -5.49
C ARG A 15 -9.04 0.74 -3.98
N PRO A 16 -8.79 -0.32 -3.21
CA PRO A 16 -8.83 -0.30 -1.75
C PRO A 16 -8.02 0.85 -1.15
N THR A 17 -8.52 1.39 -0.03
CA THR A 17 -7.85 2.45 0.72
C THR A 17 -7.70 2.11 2.20
N GLU A 18 -6.67 2.64 2.84
CA GLU A 18 -6.45 2.52 4.28
C GLU A 18 -6.08 3.87 4.90
N ASP A 19 -6.76 4.22 5.99
CA ASP A 19 -6.54 5.48 6.71
C ASP A 19 -5.61 5.26 7.91
N VAL A 20 -4.53 6.03 7.96
CA VAL A 20 -3.56 6.04 9.07
C VAL A 20 -3.59 7.40 9.75
N THR A 21 -3.79 7.40 11.06
CA THR A 21 -3.69 8.63 11.86
C THR A 21 -2.35 8.68 12.58
N VAL A 22 -1.63 9.79 12.39
CA VAL A 22 -0.33 10.07 13.00
C VAL A 22 -0.41 11.35 13.83
N SER A 23 0.50 11.54 14.78
CA SER A 23 0.56 12.73 15.63
C SER A 23 1.81 13.54 15.32
N LEU A 24 1.62 14.79 14.91
CA LEU A 24 2.68 15.75 14.64
C LEU A 24 2.51 16.95 15.56
N ASN A 25 3.54 17.25 16.35
CA ASN A 25 3.51 18.34 17.32
C ASN A 25 2.26 18.28 18.24
N GLY A 26 1.90 17.06 18.68
CA GLY A 26 0.74 16.81 19.54
C GLY A 26 -0.62 16.90 18.83
N LYS A 27 -0.67 17.13 17.52
CA LYS A 27 -1.93 17.21 16.74
C LYS A 27 -2.10 15.97 15.86
N PRO A 28 -3.30 15.36 15.83
CA PRO A 28 -3.57 14.23 14.95
C PRO A 28 -3.75 14.70 13.50
N TYR A 29 -3.21 13.93 12.56
CA TYR A 29 -3.38 14.08 11.12
C TYR A 29 -3.70 12.72 10.53
N THR A 30 -4.73 12.65 9.67
CA THR A 30 -5.12 11.42 9.00
C THR A 30 -4.61 11.43 7.56
N PHE A 31 -4.05 10.31 7.14
CA PHE A 31 -3.54 10.07 5.80
C PHE A 31 -4.25 8.86 5.21
N ARG A 32 -4.83 9.03 4.02
CA ARG A 32 -5.45 7.94 3.25
C ARG A 32 -4.44 7.44 2.23
N PHE A 33 -4.11 6.17 2.32
CA PHE A 33 -3.32 5.46 1.32
C PHE A 33 -4.26 4.68 0.42
N THR A 34 -4.03 4.72 -0.89
CA THR A 34 -4.75 3.92 -1.89
C THR A 34 -3.82 2.84 -2.42
N GLN A 35 -4.34 1.64 -2.69
CA GLN A 35 -3.55 0.61 -3.37
C GLN A 35 -2.97 1.19 -4.67
N MET A 36 -1.67 0.97 -4.86
CA MET A 36 -0.94 1.50 -6.02
C MET A 36 -1.31 0.73 -7.28
N ASP A 37 -0.99 1.33 -8.43
CA ASP A 37 -0.94 0.55 -9.65
C ASP A 37 0.08 -0.58 -9.51
N PRO A 38 -0.20 -1.82 -9.95
CA PRO A 38 0.76 -2.92 -9.86
C PRO A 38 2.11 -2.60 -10.51
N THR A 39 2.12 -1.81 -11.58
CA THR A 39 3.33 -1.37 -12.29
C THR A 39 4.12 -0.39 -11.44
N ASP A 40 3.44 0.59 -10.83
CA ASP A 40 4.07 1.58 -9.96
C ASP A 40 4.63 0.94 -8.70
N TRP A 41 3.92 -0.04 -8.12
CA TRP A 41 4.41 -0.81 -6.98
C TRP A 41 5.66 -1.61 -7.33
N GLY A 42 5.67 -2.29 -8.47
CA GLY A 42 6.85 -3.01 -8.97
C GLY A 42 8.05 -2.08 -9.15
N ASN A 43 7.83 -0.95 -9.84
CA ASN A 43 8.86 0.07 -10.05
C ASN A 43 9.38 0.66 -8.73
N ALA A 44 8.52 0.81 -7.72
CA ALA A 44 8.93 1.29 -6.40
C ALA A 44 9.77 0.24 -5.66
N CYS A 45 9.40 -1.05 -5.74
CA CYS A 45 10.19 -2.15 -5.17
C CYS A 45 11.60 -2.21 -5.78
N ASP A 46 11.71 -2.08 -7.11
CA ASP A 46 12.99 -2.12 -7.82
C ASP A 46 13.92 -0.95 -7.44
N GLN A 47 13.35 0.20 -7.08
CA GLN A 47 14.09 1.37 -6.61
C GLN A 47 14.52 1.28 -5.15
N ALA A 48 14.04 0.29 -4.38
CA ALA A 48 14.34 0.10 -2.98
C ALA A 48 15.04 -1.25 -2.75
N PRO A 49 16.29 -1.46 -3.25
CA PRO A 49 16.95 -2.75 -3.21
C PRO A 49 17.18 -3.24 -1.76
N PRO A 50 17.25 -4.57 -1.55
CA PRO A 50 17.38 -5.14 -0.22
C PRO A 50 18.76 -4.83 0.38
N ARG A 51 18.80 -4.46 1.66
CA ARG A 51 20.07 -4.22 2.35
C ARG A 51 20.80 -5.54 2.60
N PRO A 52 22.13 -5.63 2.36
CA PRO A 52 22.88 -6.85 2.59
C PRO A 52 22.74 -7.35 4.02
N LYS A 53 22.53 -8.66 4.19
CA LYS A 53 22.42 -9.36 5.48
C LYS A 53 21.20 -9.00 6.33
N VAL A 54 20.27 -8.18 5.85
CA VAL A 54 19.00 -7.93 6.55
C VAL A 54 17.99 -9.01 6.15
N ARG A 55 17.71 -9.96 7.05
CA ARG A 55 16.87 -11.13 6.75
C ARG A 55 15.52 -10.77 6.14
N THR A 56 14.84 -9.77 6.70
CA THR A 56 13.51 -9.34 6.22
C THR A 56 13.57 -8.78 4.81
N ASP A 57 14.53 -7.89 4.54
CA ASP A 57 14.70 -7.31 3.19
C ASP A 57 15.01 -8.40 2.16
N ASN A 58 15.86 -9.37 2.50
CA ASN A 58 16.19 -10.48 1.60
C ASN A 58 15.02 -11.44 1.38
N TYR A 59 14.11 -11.57 2.34
CA TYR A 59 12.91 -12.39 2.20
C TYR A 59 11.91 -11.78 1.21
N PHE A 60 11.69 -10.45 1.28
CA PHE A 60 10.76 -9.76 0.38
C PHE A 60 11.40 -9.31 -0.94
N GLY A 61 12.73 -9.21 -0.99
CA GLY A 61 13.47 -8.75 -2.17
C GLY A 61 13.65 -7.22 -2.25
N TYR A 62 13.28 -6.47 -1.20
CA TYR A 62 13.38 -5.00 -1.17
C TYR A 62 13.45 -4.45 0.26
N ASN A 63 13.95 -3.24 0.40
CA ASN A 63 14.04 -2.49 1.65
C ASN A 63 12.72 -1.77 1.95
N MET A 64 11.90 -2.35 2.82
CA MET A 64 10.56 -1.83 3.15
C MET A 64 10.56 -0.36 3.62
N ARG A 65 11.60 0.08 4.33
CA ARG A 65 11.68 1.46 4.83
C ARG A 65 11.89 2.45 3.70
N GLU A 66 12.81 2.15 2.81
CA GLU A 66 13.10 2.96 1.63
C GLU A 66 11.92 2.94 0.66
N LEU A 67 11.31 1.77 0.46
CA LEU A 67 10.08 1.62 -0.30
C LEU A 67 8.96 2.50 0.25
N THR A 68 8.80 2.61 1.57
CA THR A 68 7.80 3.51 2.18
C THR A 68 8.03 4.97 1.78
N HIS A 69 9.28 5.42 1.66
CA HIS A 69 9.59 6.79 1.22
C HIS A 69 9.22 7.05 -0.25
N ILE A 70 9.24 6.03 -1.10
CA ILE A 70 8.88 6.11 -2.52
C ILE A 70 7.36 5.95 -2.70
N ALA A 71 6.76 4.99 -2.01
CA ALA A 71 5.36 4.62 -2.17
C ALA A 71 4.40 5.61 -1.50
N ALA A 72 4.76 6.19 -0.34
CA ALA A 72 3.85 7.09 0.38
C ALA A 72 3.45 8.34 -0.44
N PRO A 73 4.36 9.04 -1.15
CA PRO A 73 3.97 10.13 -2.06
C PRO A 73 3.04 9.72 -3.20
N LEU A 74 3.17 8.48 -3.69
CA LEU A 74 2.40 7.97 -4.83
C LEU A 74 0.99 7.52 -4.44
N SER A 75 0.86 6.97 -3.23
CA SER A 75 -0.38 6.36 -2.74
C SER A 75 -1.13 7.18 -1.70
N GLY A 76 -0.44 8.10 -1.01
CA GLY A 76 -0.92 8.78 0.17
C GLY A 76 -1.45 10.19 -0.11
N LYS A 77 -2.56 10.54 0.55
CA LYS A 77 -3.08 11.91 0.62
C LYS A 77 -3.47 12.25 2.05
N ARG A 78 -3.36 13.52 2.46
CA ARG A 78 -3.87 13.96 3.76
C ARG A 78 -5.38 14.13 3.66
N VAL A 79 -6.10 13.66 4.69
CA VAL A 79 -7.54 13.86 4.82
C VAL A 79 -7.80 14.93 5.89
N ASP A 80 -8.64 15.90 5.58
CA ASP A 80 -9.10 16.94 6.50
C ASP A 80 -10.62 17.10 6.36
N GLY A 81 -11.37 16.36 7.17
CA GLY A 81 -12.83 16.28 7.04
C GLY A 81 -13.25 15.68 5.70
N ARG A 82 -13.74 16.52 4.78
CA ARG A 82 -14.14 16.12 3.42
C ARG A 82 -13.07 16.40 2.37
N ASP A 83 -12.04 17.15 2.74
CA ASP A 83 -11.00 17.56 1.82
C ASP A 83 -9.90 16.50 1.74
N VAL A 84 -9.45 16.22 0.51
CA VAL A 84 -8.34 15.33 0.22
C VAL A 84 -7.21 16.17 -0.36
N ILE A 85 -6.13 16.29 0.41
CA ILE A 85 -5.02 17.20 0.16
C ILE A 85 -3.81 16.40 -0.31
N THR A 86 -3.38 16.63 -1.54
CA THR A 86 -2.11 16.11 -2.05
C THR A 86 -0.96 16.89 -1.45
N LEU A 87 0.00 16.18 -0.86
CA LEU A 87 1.25 16.76 -0.38
C LEU A 87 2.31 16.71 -1.49
N SER A 88 3.22 17.68 -1.50
CA SER A 88 4.41 17.62 -2.34
C SER A 88 5.38 16.54 -1.85
N GLU A 89 6.32 16.13 -2.71
CA GLU A 89 7.38 15.18 -2.34
C GLU A 89 8.19 15.66 -1.12
N ASP A 90 8.53 16.95 -1.08
CA ASP A 90 9.27 17.54 0.05
C ASP A 90 8.47 17.54 1.35
N GLN A 91 7.15 17.73 1.28
CA GLN A 91 6.26 17.62 2.42
C GLN A 91 6.18 16.19 2.94
N TRP A 92 6.08 15.20 2.05
CA TRP A 92 6.15 13.78 2.42
C TRP A 92 7.49 13.41 3.05
N ARG A 93 8.60 13.84 2.44
CA ARG A 93 9.96 13.60 2.95
C ARG A 93 10.12 14.18 4.36
N SER A 94 9.65 15.41 4.57
CA SER A 94 9.68 16.08 5.87
C SER A 94 8.78 15.40 6.89
N LEU A 95 7.58 14.99 6.49
CA LEU A 95 6.64 14.24 7.31
C LEU A 95 7.25 12.93 7.80
N LEU A 96 7.67 12.05 6.88
CA LEU A 96 8.20 10.72 7.23
C LEU A 96 9.44 10.80 8.11
N LYS A 97 10.27 11.85 7.94
CA LYS A 97 11.41 12.12 8.82
C LYS A 97 11.01 12.58 10.22
N ALA A 98 9.88 13.28 10.35
CA ALA A 98 9.39 13.81 11.62
C ALA A 98 8.59 12.78 12.44
N LEU A 99 8.11 11.70 11.82
CA LEU A 99 7.34 10.66 12.50
C LEU A 99 8.20 9.86 13.49
N PRO A 100 7.71 9.64 14.73
CA PRO A 100 8.30 8.64 15.61
C PRO A 100 8.26 7.25 14.96
N GLY A 101 9.23 6.39 15.30
CA GLY A 101 9.37 5.07 14.66
C GLY A 101 8.09 4.21 14.68
N GLY A 102 7.30 4.27 15.75
CA GLY A 102 6.02 3.57 15.84
C GLY A 102 4.97 4.09 14.84
N GLN A 103 4.89 5.40 14.61
CA GLN A 103 3.97 5.97 13.62
C GLN A 103 4.46 5.74 12.20
N MET A 104 5.78 5.79 11.97
CA MET A 104 6.37 5.39 10.70
C MET A 104 6.04 3.93 10.37
N GLN A 105 6.02 3.05 11.37
CA GLN A 105 5.60 1.65 11.18
C GLN A 105 4.14 1.55 10.72
N LEU A 106 3.22 2.31 11.30
CA LEU A 106 1.81 2.30 10.87
C LEU A 106 1.65 2.69 9.39
N VAL A 107 2.39 3.69 8.93
CA VAL A 107 2.40 4.09 7.52
C VAL A 107 2.97 2.96 6.64
N THR A 108 4.09 2.37 7.04
CA THR A 108 4.69 1.23 6.33
C THR A 108 3.71 0.04 6.26
N ASP A 109 3.04 -0.29 7.36
CA ASP A 109 2.14 -1.43 7.44
C ASP A 109 0.91 -1.25 6.54
N ALA A 110 0.32 -0.05 6.51
CA ALA A 110 -0.81 0.24 5.62
C ALA A 110 -0.44 0.10 4.14
N ILE A 111 0.69 0.66 3.73
CA ILE A 111 1.19 0.54 2.35
C ILE A 111 1.47 -0.93 2.02
N PHE A 112 2.14 -1.65 2.91
CA PHE A 112 2.45 -3.06 2.70
C PHE A 112 1.19 -3.94 2.64
N ARG A 113 0.22 -3.68 3.53
CA ARG A 113 -1.05 -4.40 3.55
C ARG A 113 -1.82 -4.21 2.25
N LEU A 114 -1.97 -2.97 1.78
CA LEU A 114 -2.68 -2.65 0.54
C LEU A 114 -2.05 -3.29 -0.69
N ASN A 115 -0.72 -3.30 -0.79
CA ASN A 115 -0.03 -3.66 -2.02
C ASN A 115 0.52 -5.10 -2.06
N GLN A 116 0.78 -5.71 -0.89
CA GLN A 116 1.33 -7.06 -0.81
C GLN A 116 0.34 -8.05 -0.20
N ILE A 117 -0.24 -7.74 0.96
CA ILE A 117 -1.00 -8.73 1.74
C ILE A 117 -2.42 -8.90 1.21
N ALA A 118 -3.19 -7.82 1.10
CA ALA A 118 -4.59 -7.89 0.66
C ALA A 118 -4.75 -8.51 -0.73
N PRO A 119 -3.89 -8.22 -1.74
CA PRO A 119 -3.97 -8.90 -3.03
C PRO A 119 -3.72 -10.42 -2.94
N LEU A 120 -2.76 -10.85 -2.12
CA LEU A 120 -2.49 -12.27 -1.88
C LEU A 120 -3.70 -12.96 -1.22
N GLU A 121 -4.28 -12.33 -0.19
CA GLU A 121 -5.48 -12.85 0.48
C GLU A 121 -6.67 -12.96 -0.48
N ALA A 122 -6.86 -11.98 -1.37
CA ALA A 122 -7.92 -12.00 -2.39
C ALA A 122 -7.76 -13.18 -3.36
N VAL A 123 -6.53 -13.43 -3.83
CA VAL A 123 -6.23 -14.57 -4.72
C VAL A 123 -6.50 -15.90 -4.02
N GLU A 124 -6.05 -16.07 -2.78
CA GLU A 124 -6.28 -17.30 -2.02
C GLU A 124 -7.76 -17.52 -1.70
N ALA A 125 -8.51 -16.45 -1.39
CA ALA A 125 -9.96 -16.51 -1.21
C ALA A 125 -10.67 -16.92 -2.51
N ALA A 126 -10.27 -16.37 -3.66
CA ALA A 126 -10.83 -16.72 -4.97
C ALA A 126 -10.55 -18.18 -5.34
N LYS A 127 -9.32 -18.68 -5.11
CA LYS A 127 -8.97 -20.10 -5.33
C LYS A 127 -9.82 -21.04 -4.50
N LYS A 128 -10.05 -20.69 -3.23
CA LYS A 128 -10.88 -21.49 -2.33
C LYS A 128 -12.33 -21.54 -2.82
N ALA A 129 -12.91 -20.39 -3.16
CA ALA A 129 -14.28 -20.31 -3.67
C ALA A 129 -14.48 -21.12 -4.97
N PHE A 130 -13.49 -21.10 -5.88
CA PHE A 130 -13.52 -21.90 -7.11
C PHE A 130 -13.50 -23.41 -6.83
N THR A 131 -12.73 -23.85 -5.84
CA THR A 131 -12.62 -25.26 -5.46
C THR A 131 -13.91 -25.76 -4.81
N ASP A 132 -14.50 -24.98 -3.91
CA ASP A 132 -15.75 -25.34 -3.21
C ASP A 132 -16.95 -25.40 -4.18
N ALA A 133 -16.99 -24.54 -5.20
CA ALA A 133 -18.03 -24.56 -6.24
C ALA A 133 -17.95 -25.79 -7.18
N SER A 134 -16.81 -26.49 -7.19
CA SER A 134 -16.55 -27.62 -8.09
C SER A 134 -16.84 -29.00 -7.47
N GLN A 135 -17.26 -29.07 -6.20
CA GLN A 135 -17.65 -30.33 -5.56
C GLN A 135 -19.14 -30.62 -5.77
N PRO A 136 -19.53 -31.76 -6.39
CA PRO A 136 -20.93 -32.17 -6.45
C PRO A 136 -21.46 -32.53 -5.06
N SER A 137 -22.70 -32.12 -4.78
CA SER A 137 -23.41 -32.35 -3.52
C SER A 137 -23.58 -33.82 -3.16
#